data_AF-A0A845QPG9-F1
#
_entry.id   AF-A0A845QPG9-F1
#
_cell.length_a   1.000
_cell.length_b   1.000
_cell.length_c   1.000
_cell.angle_alpha   90.00
_cell.angle_beta   90.00
_cell.angle_gamma   90.00
#
_symmetry.space_group_name_H-M   'P 1'
#
loop_
_entity.id
_entity.type
_entity.pdbx_description
1 polymer ?
#
loop_
_entity_poly.entity_id
_entity_poly.type
_entity_poly.pdbx_seq_one_letter_code
_entity_poly.pdbx_strand_id
1 'polypeptide(L)'
;MKNISILAFTARGQSLAEKIAERLQETCSAEIFDKRKESAREYLKANFEKKDTFLFICAAGIAVRLITPLIKTKDQDPAVVVMDEFGRFSIPLLSGHLGGANEAAAEFAKVTGAELVLTTATDINGQFAVDVWSKYAGCHIMDISKIKLISSAILRGEKVGISSAFPFEGKLPQALTLDETESGICVSLAGNQNVFQNTINLVPRIVTIGVGCRKGVSAEVFERFILEQLADKHIAIEAVEQLASIDLKKYETCILAFCDKYKIPLVTYTAEELQEVQGCFVPSALVKSVTGADNVCERSAVLASNYGTKILSKTSGSGCTCALAMRDWKCNF
;
A
#
# COMPACT_ATOMS: atom_id res chain seq x y z
N MET A 1 -8.43 -2.06 -7.83
CA MET A 1 -8.34 -1.83 -9.28
C MET A 1 -8.56 -0.36 -9.57
N LYS A 2 -7.58 0.38 -10.11
CA LYS A 2 -7.78 1.79 -10.51
C LYS A 2 -7.57 2.01 -12.01
N ASN A 3 -6.62 1.28 -12.62
CA ASN A 3 -6.26 1.39 -14.04
C ASN A 3 -6.26 0.02 -14.72
N ILE A 4 -7.27 -0.24 -15.55
CA ILE A 4 -7.54 -1.53 -16.20
C ILE A 4 -7.29 -1.42 -17.70
N SER A 5 -6.66 -2.44 -18.29
CA SER A 5 -6.61 -2.64 -19.74
C SER A 5 -7.36 -3.91 -20.14
N ILE A 6 -8.30 -3.79 -21.08
CA ILE A 6 -9.13 -4.90 -21.57
C ILE A 6 -8.67 -5.27 -22.99
N LEU A 7 -8.31 -6.53 -23.19
CA LEU A 7 -7.88 -7.08 -24.47
C LEU A 7 -8.92 -8.08 -24.97
N ALA A 8 -9.59 -7.76 -26.07
CA ALA A 8 -10.53 -8.65 -26.75
C ALA A 8 -10.09 -8.88 -28.20
N PHE A 9 -10.25 -10.12 -28.69
CA PHE A 9 -9.81 -10.48 -30.05
C PHE A 9 -10.96 -10.80 -31.01
N THR A 10 -12.16 -11.09 -30.50
CA THR A 10 -13.38 -11.34 -31.29
C THR A 10 -14.34 -10.16 -31.24
N ALA A 11 -15.25 -10.05 -32.20
CA ALA A 11 -16.28 -8.99 -32.19
C ALA A 11 -17.20 -9.10 -30.96
N ARG A 12 -17.55 -10.32 -30.54
CA ARG A 12 -18.34 -10.53 -29.33
C ARG A 12 -17.58 -10.17 -28.07
N GLY A 13 -16.30 -10.55 -27.98
CA GLY A 13 -15.44 -10.17 -26.87
C GLY A 13 -15.28 -8.64 -26.78
N GLN A 14 -15.22 -7.95 -27.92
CA GLN A 14 -15.19 -6.49 -27.97
C GLN A 14 -16.46 -5.88 -27.37
N SER A 15 -17.65 -6.38 -27.73
CA SER A 15 -18.90 -5.92 -27.13
C SER A 15 -18.97 -6.21 -25.62
N LEU A 16 -18.42 -7.33 -25.17
CA LEU A 16 -18.31 -7.62 -23.73
C LEU A 16 -17.34 -6.65 -23.03
N ALA A 17 -16.21 -6.32 -23.66
CA ALA A 17 -15.25 -5.34 -23.15
C ALA A 17 -15.89 -3.96 -22.98
N GLU A 18 -16.66 -3.51 -23.98
CA GLU A 18 -17.39 -2.23 -23.96
C GLU A 18 -18.39 -2.19 -22.80
N LYS A 19 -19.19 -3.25 -22.63
CA LYS A 19 -20.14 -3.37 -21.52
C LYS A 19 -19.45 -3.34 -20.15
N ILE A 20 -18.30 -3.99 -20.01
CA ILE A 20 -17.54 -4.01 -18.75
C ILE A 20 -16.97 -2.62 -18.47
N ALA A 21 -16.33 -1.99 -19.46
CA ALA A 21 -15.76 -0.66 -19.33
C ALA A 21 -16.82 0.39 -18.95
N GLU A 22 -18.00 0.34 -19.58
CA GLU A 22 -19.13 1.21 -19.27
C GLU A 22 -19.61 1.03 -17.82
N ARG A 23 -19.76 -0.22 -17.35
CA ARG A 23 -20.23 -0.50 -15.98
C ARG A 23 -19.23 -0.12 -14.90
N LEU A 24 -17.95 -0.04 -15.24
CA LEU A 24 -16.87 0.24 -14.31
C LEU A 24 -16.38 1.69 -14.35
N GLN A 25 -16.92 2.52 -15.26
CA GLN A 25 -16.43 3.89 -15.51
C GLN A 25 -16.49 4.81 -14.28
N GLU A 26 -17.39 4.53 -13.32
CA GLU A 26 -17.52 5.32 -12.09
C GLU A 26 -16.49 4.93 -11.03
N THR A 27 -15.95 3.70 -11.09
CA THR A 27 -15.07 3.14 -10.05
C THR A 27 -13.63 3.02 -10.50
N CYS A 28 -13.36 2.88 -11.80
CA CYS A 28 -12.00 2.79 -12.33
C CYS A 28 -11.86 3.29 -13.78
N SER A 29 -10.62 3.54 -14.17
CA SER A 29 -10.26 3.84 -15.56
C SER A 29 -10.08 2.53 -16.33
N ALA A 30 -10.96 2.23 -17.27
CA ALA A 30 -10.88 1.06 -18.14
C ALA A 30 -10.59 1.44 -19.59
N GLU A 31 -9.47 0.96 -20.13
CA GLU A 31 -9.06 1.17 -21.53
C GLU A 31 -9.20 -0.13 -22.33
N ILE A 32 -9.84 -0.06 -23.50
CA ILE A 32 -9.94 -1.21 -24.41
C ILE A 32 -8.84 -1.13 -25.46
N PHE A 33 -8.03 -2.17 -25.55
CA PHE A 33 -6.95 -2.29 -26.53
C PHE A 33 -7.50 -2.28 -27.97
N ASP A 34 -6.96 -1.39 -28.82
CA ASP A 34 -7.31 -1.31 -30.23
C ASP A 34 -6.31 -2.06 -31.12
N LYS A 35 -6.68 -3.29 -31.50
CA LYS A 35 -5.89 -4.16 -32.39
C LYS A 35 -5.57 -3.60 -33.78
N ARG A 36 -6.16 -2.46 -34.17
CA ARG A 36 -5.86 -1.78 -35.45
C ARG A 36 -4.66 -0.86 -35.35
N LYS A 37 -4.29 -0.42 -34.13
CA LYS A 37 -3.21 0.55 -33.89
C LYS A 37 -1.85 -0.12 -33.71
N GLU A 38 -1.82 -1.24 -33.00
CA GLU A 38 -0.58 -1.96 -32.68
C GLU A 38 -0.88 -3.43 -32.37
N SER A 39 0.18 -4.26 -32.31
CA SER A 39 0.01 -5.66 -31.89
C SER A 39 -0.17 -5.76 -30.37
N ALA A 40 -0.90 -6.79 -29.92
CA ALA A 40 -1.09 -7.02 -28.48
C ALA A 40 0.23 -7.21 -27.73
N ARG A 41 1.27 -7.76 -28.38
CA ARG A 41 2.59 -7.93 -27.77
C ARG A 41 3.29 -6.60 -27.52
N GLU A 42 3.23 -5.68 -28.47
CA GLU A 42 3.80 -4.34 -28.33
C GLU A 42 3.08 -3.56 -27.24
N TYR A 43 1.74 -3.59 -27.27
CA TYR A 43 0.92 -2.94 -26.26
C TYR A 43 1.23 -3.46 -24.86
N LEU A 44 1.26 -4.78 -24.68
CA LEU A 44 1.58 -5.38 -23.38
C LEU A 44 2.99 -5.00 -22.95
N LYS A 45 4.00 -5.10 -23.82
CA LYS A 45 5.37 -4.69 -23.48
C LYS A 45 5.47 -3.23 -23.02
N ALA A 46 4.66 -2.34 -23.59
CA ALA A 46 4.66 -0.92 -23.24
C ALA A 46 3.87 -0.60 -21.95
N ASN A 47 2.92 -1.46 -21.55
CA ASN A 47 1.92 -1.15 -20.53
C ASN A 47 1.87 -2.12 -19.34
N PHE A 48 2.54 -3.28 -19.39
CA PHE A 48 2.41 -4.33 -18.38
C PHE A 48 2.71 -3.83 -16.96
N GLU A 49 3.71 -2.96 -16.80
CA GLU A 49 4.10 -2.37 -15.52
C GLU A 49 3.33 -1.07 -15.18
N LYS A 50 2.55 -0.53 -16.11
CA LYS A 50 1.85 0.77 -15.96
C LYS A 50 0.38 0.62 -15.59
N LYS A 51 -0.16 -0.59 -15.72
CA LYS A 51 -1.57 -0.92 -15.49
C LYS A 51 -1.66 -1.79 -14.25
N ASP A 52 -2.72 -1.58 -13.46
CA ASP A 52 -2.95 -2.40 -12.26
C ASP A 52 -3.49 -3.77 -12.64
N THR A 53 -4.28 -3.84 -13.72
CA THR A 53 -5.05 -5.03 -14.08
C THR A 53 -5.21 -5.17 -15.59
N PHE A 54 -5.02 -6.39 -16.08
CA PHE A 54 -5.33 -6.80 -17.44
C PHE A 54 -6.49 -7.78 -17.46
N LEU A 55 -7.54 -7.46 -18.21
CA LEU A 55 -8.65 -8.36 -18.49
C LEU A 55 -8.53 -8.86 -19.93
N PHE A 56 -8.28 -10.16 -20.10
CA PHE A 56 -8.25 -10.80 -21.41
C PHE A 56 -9.59 -11.49 -21.69
N ILE A 57 -10.32 -11.02 -22.69
CA ILE A 57 -11.56 -11.65 -23.17
C ILE A 57 -11.19 -12.55 -24.36
N CYS A 58 -10.68 -13.74 -24.04
CA CYS A 58 -10.17 -14.70 -25.00
C CYS A 58 -9.97 -16.09 -24.38
N ALA A 59 -9.49 -17.06 -25.17
CA ALA A 59 -9.03 -18.33 -24.63
C ALA A 59 -7.84 -18.11 -23.68
N ALA A 60 -7.84 -18.76 -22.51
CA ALA A 60 -6.79 -18.59 -21.49
C ALA A 60 -5.38 -18.86 -22.04
N GLY A 61 -5.23 -19.85 -22.93
CA GLY A 61 -3.94 -20.15 -23.56
C GLY A 61 -3.36 -19.00 -24.39
N ILE A 62 -4.20 -18.11 -24.94
CA ILE A 62 -3.74 -16.91 -25.66
C ILE A 62 -3.17 -15.90 -24.65
N ALA A 63 -3.92 -15.61 -23.58
CA ALA A 63 -3.47 -14.71 -22.53
C ALA A 63 -2.14 -15.18 -21.93
N VAL A 64 -2.03 -16.44 -21.54
CA VAL A 64 -0.80 -17.03 -20.98
C VAL A 64 0.40 -16.83 -21.91
N ARG A 65 0.26 -17.17 -23.20
CA ARG A 65 1.35 -17.01 -24.19
C ARG A 65 1.76 -15.56 -24.40
N LEU A 66 0.82 -14.61 -24.30
CA LEU A 66 1.10 -13.19 -24.46
C LEU A 66 1.85 -12.62 -23.25
N ILE A 67 1.47 -13.01 -22.05
CA ILE A 67 2.07 -12.47 -20.81
C ILE A 67 3.37 -13.18 -20.42
N THR A 68 3.58 -14.45 -20.82
CA THR A 68 4.74 -15.27 -20.39
C THR A 68 6.10 -14.54 -20.51
N PRO A 69 6.41 -13.79 -21.59
CA PRO A 69 7.70 -13.09 -21.72
C PRO A 69 7.87 -11.88 -20.78
N LEU A 70 6.80 -11.47 -20.10
CA LEU A 70 6.72 -10.24 -19.30
C LEU A 70 6.65 -10.50 -17.80
N ILE A 71 6.32 -11.74 -17.39
CA ILE A 71 6.18 -12.15 -15.99
C ILE A 71 7.54 -12.01 -15.29
N LYS A 72 7.55 -11.33 -14.14
CA LYS A 72 8.70 -11.18 -13.26
C LYS A 72 8.45 -11.89 -11.92
N THR A 73 7.67 -11.26 -11.05
CA THR A 73 7.40 -11.72 -9.69
C THR A 73 5.99 -11.36 -9.26
N LYS A 74 5.41 -12.16 -8.34
CA LYS A 74 4.00 -12.03 -7.89
C LYS A 74 3.64 -10.68 -7.25
N ASP A 75 4.64 -9.95 -6.77
CA ASP A 75 4.54 -8.65 -6.09
C ASP A 75 4.76 -7.44 -7.02
N GLN A 76 5.27 -7.68 -8.22
CA GLN A 76 5.51 -6.63 -9.24
C GLN A 76 4.57 -6.77 -10.44
N ASP A 77 4.18 -7.99 -10.78
CA ASP A 77 3.34 -8.27 -11.93
C ASP A 77 1.90 -7.80 -11.68
N PRO A 78 1.24 -7.18 -12.69
CA PRO A 78 -0.14 -6.73 -12.58
C PRO A 78 -1.10 -7.91 -12.37
N ALA A 79 -2.30 -7.63 -11.88
CA ALA A 79 -3.39 -8.61 -11.90
C ALA A 79 -3.71 -9.00 -13.35
N VAL A 80 -3.78 -10.30 -13.63
CA VAL A 80 -4.26 -10.79 -14.93
C VAL A 80 -5.47 -11.69 -14.71
N VAL A 81 -6.57 -11.35 -15.39
CA VAL A 81 -7.82 -12.11 -15.37
C VAL A 81 -8.19 -12.49 -16.81
N VAL A 82 -8.74 -13.69 -16.99
CA VAL A 82 -9.32 -14.13 -18.26
C VAL A 82 -10.82 -14.34 -18.13
N MET A 83 -11.55 -13.93 -19.16
CA MET A 83 -12.94 -14.30 -19.40
C MET A 83 -13.10 -14.89 -20.80
N ASP A 84 -14.05 -15.80 -20.98
CA ASP A 84 -14.45 -16.21 -22.33
C ASP A 84 -15.35 -15.15 -22.97
N GLU A 85 -15.50 -15.18 -24.30
CA GLU A 85 -16.25 -14.15 -25.03
C GLU A 85 -17.76 -14.14 -24.73
N PHE A 86 -18.30 -15.17 -24.07
CA PHE A 86 -19.68 -15.17 -23.56
C PHE A 86 -19.79 -14.65 -22.13
N GLY A 87 -18.68 -14.36 -21.46
CA GLY A 87 -18.67 -13.96 -20.05
C GLY A 87 -19.26 -15.04 -19.14
N ARG A 88 -18.98 -16.32 -19.42
CA ARG A 88 -19.43 -17.45 -18.59
C ARG A 88 -18.52 -17.65 -17.40
N PHE A 89 -17.20 -17.47 -17.59
CA PHE A 89 -16.22 -17.65 -16.53
C PHE A 89 -15.36 -16.40 -16.35
N SER A 90 -15.01 -16.10 -15.10
CA SER A 90 -14.01 -15.10 -14.71
C SER A 90 -12.91 -15.80 -13.92
N ILE A 91 -11.70 -15.82 -14.48
CA ILE A 91 -10.61 -16.70 -14.03
C ILE A 91 -9.36 -15.85 -13.75
N PRO A 92 -8.93 -15.70 -12.48
CA PRO A 92 -7.65 -15.08 -12.18
C PRO A 92 -6.49 -15.97 -12.66
N LEU A 93 -5.55 -15.40 -13.39
CA LEU A 93 -4.40 -16.12 -13.97
C LEU A 93 -3.05 -15.75 -13.35
N LEU A 94 -2.84 -14.48 -13.01
CA LEU A 94 -1.56 -13.99 -12.49
C LEU A 94 -1.81 -13.00 -11.35
N SER A 95 -0.97 -13.05 -10.31
CA SER A 95 -1.01 -12.16 -9.15
C SER A 95 -2.35 -12.16 -8.39
N GLY A 96 -2.83 -13.36 -8.03
CA GLY A 96 -4.11 -13.63 -7.33
C GLY A 96 -4.37 -12.77 -6.08
N HIS A 97 -3.64 -13.01 -4.99
CA HIS A 97 -3.85 -12.33 -3.71
C HIS A 97 -3.25 -10.91 -3.71
N LEU A 98 -1.92 -10.79 -3.51
CA LEU A 98 -1.25 -9.49 -3.40
C LEU A 98 -1.50 -8.56 -4.59
N GLY A 99 -1.36 -9.06 -5.81
CA GLY A 99 -1.61 -8.24 -7.00
C GLY A 99 -3.09 -8.01 -7.32
N GLY A 100 -4.02 -8.64 -6.61
CA GLY A 100 -5.45 -8.34 -6.68
C GLY A 100 -6.21 -9.00 -7.83
N ALA A 101 -5.68 -10.02 -8.50
CA ALA A 101 -6.42 -10.69 -9.57
C ALA A 101 -7.65 -11.46 -9.07
N ASN A 102 -7.63 -12.00 -7.84
CA ASN A 102 -8.80 -12.64 -7.24
C ASN A 102 -9.93 -11.63 -7.04
N GLU A 103 -9.61 -10.47 -6.45
CA GLU A 103 -10.53 -9.35 -6.25
C GLU A 103 -11.09 -8.87 -7.60
N ALA A 104 -10.22 -8.73 -8.61
CA ALA A 104 -10.61 -8.31 -9.94
C ALA A 104 -11.52 -9.31 -10.65
N ALA A 105 -11.19 -10.59 -10.58
CA ALA A 105 -12.02 -11.63 -11.16
C ALA A 105 -13.41 -11.66 -10.52
N ALA A 106 -13.50 -11.44 -9.20
CA ALA A 106 -14.78 -11.35 -8.49
C ALA A 106 -15.60 -10.12 -8.91
N GLU A 107 -14.96 -8.96 -9.10
CA GLU A 107 -15.62 -7.76 -9.59
C GLU A 107 -16.14 -7.94 -11.02
N PHE A 108 -15.31 -8.48 -11.93
CA PHE A 108 -15.75 -8.79 -13.29
C PHE A 108 -16.90 -9.81 -13.31
N ALA A 109 -16.84 -10.84 -12.46
CA ALA A 109 -17.93 -11.82 -12.30
C ALA A 109 -19.23 -11.13 -11.86
N LYS A 110 -19.18 -10.27 -10.85
CA LYS A 110 -20.33 -9.49 -10.37
C LYS A 110 -20.93 -8.60 -11.48
N VAL A 111 -20.08 -7.94 -12.26
CA VAL A 111 -20.49 -7.03 -13.33
C VAL A 111 -21.11 -7.77 -14.52
N THR A 112 -20.65 -8.98 -14.82
CA THR A 112 -21.05 -9.72 -16.04
C THR A 112 -22.07 -10.82 -15.79
N GLY A 113 -22.18 -11.30 -14.55
CA GLY A 113 -22.90 -12.53 -14.20
C GLY A 113 -22.08 -13.81 -14.46
N ALA A 114 -20.78 -13.68 -14.75
CA ALA A 114 -19.92 -14.84 -14.94
C ALA A 114 -19.72 -15.62 -13.65
N GLU A 115 -19.46 -16.92 -13.77
CA GLU A 115 -19.00 -17.77 -12.68
C GLU A 115 -17.52 -17.45 -12.37
N LEU A 116 -17.23 -17.15 -11.10
CA LEU A 116 -15.87 -16.94 -10.62
C LEU A 116 -15.18 -18.29 -10.38
N VAL A 117 -14.04 -18.52 -11.05
CA VAL A 117 -13.28 -19.78 -10.92
C VAL A 117 -11.99 -19.54 -10.14
N LEU A 118 -12.06 -19.60 -8.80
CA LEU A 118 -10.88 -19.51 -7.93
C LEU A 118 -10.17 -20.86 -7.85
N THR A 119 -8.86 -20.86 -8.04
CA THR A 119 -8.03 -22.09 -7.98
C THR A 119 -7.00 -22.08 -6.86
N THR A 120 -6.77 -20.93 -6.19
CA THR A 120 -5.75 -20.86 -5.15
C THR A 120 -6.18 -21.63 -3.90
N ALA A 121 -5.29 -22.49 -3.39
CA ALA A 121 -5.58 -23.40 -2.29
C ALA A 121 -6.00 -22.68 -0.99
N THR A 122 -5.48 -21.49 -0.71
CA THR A 122 -5.87 -20.70 0.46
C THR A 122 -7.30 -20.18 0.35
N ASP A 123 -7.73 -19.72 -0.83
CA ASP A 123 -9.10 -19.27 -1.10
C ASP A 123 -10.09 -20.43 -1.00
N ILE A 124 -9.77 -21.58 -1.60
CA ILE A 124 -10.63 -22.78 -1.60
C ILE A 124 -10.86 -23.29 -0.17
N ASN A 125 -9.84 -23.24 0.68
CA ASN A 125 -9.95 -23.70 2.06
C ASN A 125 -10.49 -22.63 3.03
N GLY A 126 -10.75 -21.39 2.56
CA GLY A 126 -11.23 -20.28 3.39
C GLY A 126 -10.29 -19.95 4.57
N GLN A 127 -8.99 -20.22 4.40
CA GLN A 127 -8.01 -20.08 5.47
C GLN A 127 -7.42 -18.68 5.52
N PHE A 128 -6.88 -18.31 6.69
CA PHE A 128 -6.20 -17.04 6.87
C PHE A 128 -4.99 -16.91 5.92
N ALA A 129 -4.98 -15.84 5.13
CA ALA A 129 -3.89 -15.49 4.24
C ALA A 129 -3.24 -14.18 4.73
N VAL A 130 -1.99 -14.28 5.21
CA VAL A 130 -1.26 -13.14 5.80
C VAL A 130 -1.11 -11.97 4.84
N ASP A 131 -0.99 -12.26 3.56
CA ASP A 131 -0.76 -11.28 2.51
C ASP A 131 -2.03 -10.49 2.18
N VAL A 132 -3.17 -11.17 2.06
CA VAL A 132 -4.48 -10.53 1.95
C VAL A 132 -4.78 -9.68 3.18
N TRP A 133 -4.60 -10.27 4.37
CA TRP A 133 -4.89 -9.59 5.62
C TRP A 133 -4.01 -8.36 5.82
N SER A 134 -2.71 -8.42 5.51
CA SER A 134 -1.81 -7.28 5.65
C SER A 134 -2.24 -6.07 4.81
N LYS A 135 -2.74 -6.31 3.58
CA LYS A 135 -3.28 -5.26 2.70
C LYS A 135 -4.54 -4.63 3.30
N TYR A 136 -5.46 -5.46 3.82
CA TYR A 136 -6.66 -4.98 4.52
C TYR A 136 -6.31 -4.16 5.77
N ALA A 137 -5.33 -4.61 6.56
CA ALA A 137 -4.88 -3.93 7.77
C ALA A 137 -4.05 -2.65 7.50
N GLY A 138 -3.68 -2.38 6.24
CA GLY A 138 -2.82 -1.25 5.88
C GLY A 138 -1.36 -1.42 6.29
N CYS A 139 -0.88 -2.66 6.31
CA CYS A 139 0.48 -3.03 6.69
C CYS A 139 1.35 -3.32 5.46
N HIS A 140 2.61 -2.93 5.53
CA HIS A 140 3.65 -3.33 4.58
C HIS A 140 4.32 -4.63 5.04
N ILE A 141 4.52 -5.58 4.13
CA ILE A 141 5.24 -6.84 4.41
C ILE A 141 6.72 -6.64 4.11
N MET A 142 7.58 -6.69 5.13
CA MET A 142 9.02 -6.43 4.95
C MET A 142 9.75 -7.53 4.18
N ASP A 143 9.26 -8.77 4.26
CA ASP A 143 9.85 -9.92 3.56
C ASP A 143 8.76 -10.83 2.98
N ILE A 144 8.45 -10.58 1.71
CA ILE A 144 7.43 -11.30 0.93
C ILE A 144 7.83 -12.78 0.74
N SER A 145 9.12 -13.11 0.77
CA SER A 145 9.58 -14.49 0.54
C SER A 145 9.08 -15.46 1.62
N LYS A 146 8.90 -14.96 2.85
CA LYS A 146 8.44 -15.73 4.01
C LYS A 146 6.94 -16.01 4.01
N ILE A 147 6.14 -15.34 3.19
CA ILE A 147 4.69 -15.60 3.06
C ILE A 147 4.43 -17.07 2.74
N LYS A 148 5.26 -17.68 1.89
CA LYS A 148 5.14 -19.09 1.52
C LYS A 148 5.25 -20.02 2.71
N LEU A 149 6.15 -19.72 3.65
CA LEU A 149 6.37 -20.53 4.84
C LEU A 149 5.13 -20.52 5.74
N ILE A 150 4.63 -19.32 6.06
CA ILE A 150 3.43 -19.13 6.88
C ILE A 150 2.20 -19.74 6.20
N SER A 151 2.01 -19.48 4.91
CA SER A 151 0.88 -20.05 4.15
C SER A 151 0.92 -21.57 4.13
N SER A 152 2.11 -22.17 4.00
CA SER A 152 2.26 -23.63 3.99
C SER A 152 1.97 -24.25 5.36
N ALA A 153 2.36 -23.59 6.46
CA ALA A 153 2.05 -24.04 7.82
C ALA A 153 0.53 -24.05 8.06
N ILE A 154 -0.15 -22.97 7.68
CA ILE A 154 -1.61 -22.83 7.82
C ILE A 154 -2.35 -23.90 7.00
N LEU A 155 -1.90 -24.17 5.76
CA LEU A 155 -2.46 -25.23 4.91
C LEU A 155 -2.27 -26.65 5.50
N ARG A 156 -1.24 -26.87 6.32
CA ARG A 156 -1.05 -28.13 7.07
C ARG A 156 -1.86 -28.19 8.37
N GLY A 157 -2.64 -27.15 8.69
CA GLY A 157 -3.40 -27.04 9.93
C GLY A 157 -2.56 -26.65 11.14
N GLU A 158 -1.31 -26.21 10.94
CA GLU A 158 -0.45 -25.72 12.02
C GLU A 158 -0.92 -24.32 12.46
N LYS A 159 -0.69 -24.01 13.75
CA LYS A 159 -0.90 -22.67 14.29
C LYS A 159 0.32 -21.80 14.00
N VAL A 160 0.06 -20.55 13.66
CA VAL A 160 1.09 -19.53 13.43
C VAL A 160 1.02 -18.48 14.53
N GLY A 161 2.15 -18.18 15.14
CA GLY A 161 2.23 -17.18 16.21
C GLY A 161 1.95 -15.78 15.68
N ILE A 162 1.35 -14.93 16.51
CA ILE A 162 1.21 -13.51 16.23
C ILE A 162 1.64 -12.66 17.42
N SER A 163 2.41 -11.63 17.14
CA SER A 163 2.82 -10.60 18.11
C SER A 163 2.52 -9.23 17.52
N SER A 164 1.97 -8.33 18.33
CA SER A 164 1.69 -6.96 17.92
C SER A 164 2.11 -5.98 19.00
N ALA A 165 2.76 -4.89 18.59
CA ALA A 165 2.97 -3.71 19.42
C ALA A 165 1.68 -2.90 19.62
N PHE A 166 0.58 -3.29 18.97
CA PHE A 166 -0.70 -2.60 18.97
C PHE A 166 -1.81 -3.51 19.50
N PRO A 167 -2.88 -2.94 20.06
CA PRO A 167 -4.04 -3.72 20.48
C PRO A 167 -4.68 -4.46 19.30
N PHE A 168 -5.17 -5.67 19.56
CA PHE A 168 -6.01 -6.41 18.61
C PHE A 168 -7.46 -5.92 18.67
N GLU A 169 -8.14 -5.93 17.52
CA GLU A 169 -9.58 -5.69 17.41
C GLU A 169 -10.21 -6.76 16.54
N GLY A 170 -11.40 -7.23 16.92
CA GLY A 170 -12.07 -8.33 16.26
C GLY A 170 -11.66 -9.70 16.80
N LYS A 171 -12.00 -10.76 16.06
CA LYS A 171 -11.77 -12.15 16.46
C LYS A 171 -10.51 -12.67 15.80
N LEU A 172 -9.54 -13.12 16.59
CA LEU A 172 -8.32 -13.71 16.06
C LEU A 172 -8.67 -14.93 15.17
N PRO A 173 -8.18 -14.99 13.92
CA PRO A 173 -8.38 -16.12 13.02
C PRO A 173 -7.91 -17.42 13.64
N GLN A 174 -8.62 -18.52 13.36
CA GLN A 174 -8.31 -19.83 13.94
C GLN A 174 -6.89 -20.31 13.58
N ALA A 175 -6.31 -19.86 12.47
CA ALA A 175 -4.93 -20.21 12.09
C ALA A 175 -3.87 -19.54 12.99
N LEU A 176 -4.22 -18.47 13.70
CA LEU A 176 -3.30 -17.70 14.50
C LEU A 176 -3.37 -18.08 15.99
N THR A 177 -2.28 -17.88 16.72
CA THR A 177 -2.21 -18.04 18.17
C THR A 177 -1.30 -16.98 18.81
N LEU A 178 -1.53 -16.67 20.08
CA LEU A 178 -0.64 -15.87 20.93
C LEU A 178 0.42 -16.71 21.64
N ASP A 179 0.33 -18.04 21.52
CA ASP A 179 1.30 -18.97 22.09
C ASP A 179 2.63 -18.95 21.31
N GLU A 180 3.68 -19.51 21.91
CA GLU A 180 4.97 -19.68 21.24
C GLU A 180 4.87 -20.67 20.07
N THR A 181 5.46 -20.27 18.94
CA THR A 181 5.52 -21.08 17.71
C THR A 181 6.86 -20.84 17.02
N GLU A 182 7.29 -21.78 16.16
CA GLU A 182 8.51 -21.60 15.36
C GLU A 182 8.40 -20.43 14.37
N SER A 183 7.23 -20.28 13.74
CA SER A 183 6.99 -19.30 12.68
C SER A 183 5.81 -18.41 13.02
N GLY A 184 5.94 -17.10 12.78
CA GLY A 184 4.93 -16.16 13.20
C GLY A 184 5.00 -14.80 12.51
N ILE A 185 4.00 -13.98 12.84
CA ILE A 185 3.80 -12.65 12.30
C ILE A 185 4.06 -11.64 13.41
N CYS A 186 4.93 -10.66 13.17
CA CYS A 186 5.17 -9.55 14.09
C CYS A 186 4.67 -8.25 13.46
N VAL A 187 3.75 -7.55 14.14
CA VAL A 187 3.24 -6.25 13.73
C VAL A 187 3.86 -5.17 14.61
N SER A 188 4.70 -4.30 14.03
CA SER A 188 5.37 -3.23 14.78
C SER A 188 5.77 -2.08 13.87
N LEU A 189 6.15 -0.93 14.44
CA LEU A 189 6.75 0.16 13.65
C LEU A 189 8.15 -0.20 13.11
N ALA A 190 8.81 -1.21 13.68
CA ALA A 190 10.11 -1.67 13.26
C ALA A 190 9.98 -2.77 12.18
N GLY A 191 10.86 -2.73 11.17
CA GLY A 191 10.82 -3.66 10.05
C GLY A 191 11.63 -4.95 10.23
N ASN A 192 12.31 -5.13 11.35
CA ASN A 192 13.36 -6.15 11.52
C ASN A 192 13.31 -6.87 12.89
N GLN A 193 12.12 -7.11 13.42
CA GLN A 193 11.95 -7.88 14.65
C GLN A 193 12.19 -9.37 14.42
N ASN A 194 12.68 -10.05 15.45
CA ASN A 194 12.97 -11.49 15.46
C ASN A 194 12.20 -12.17 16.62
N VAL A 195 10.87 -12.01 16.64
CA VAL A 195 10.02 -12.56 17.71
C VAL A 195 9.91 -14.10 17.61
N PHE A 196 9.95 -14.61 16.39
CA PHE A 196 9.90 -16.04 16.05
C PHE A 196 11.14 -16.43 15.24
N GLN A 197 11.48 -17.72 15.22
CA GLN A 197 12.59 -18.23 14.38
C GLN A 197 12.36 -17.85 12.91
N ASN A 198 11.13 -17.98 12.43
CA ASN A 198 10.73 -17.47 11.13
C ASN A 198 9.68 -16.35 11.28
N THR A 199 10.17 -15.12 11.47
CA THR A 199 9.31 -13.93 11.61
C THR A 199 9.00 -13.27 10.26
N ILE A 200 7.72 -13.08 9.95
CA ILE A 200 7.25 -12.08 8.99
C ILE A 200 7.01 -10.76 9.73
N ASN A 201 7.75 -9.71 9.38
CA ASN A 201 7.53 -8.38 9.92
C ASN A 201 6.51 -7.62 9.06
N LEU A 202 5.48 -7.11 9.71
CA LEU A 202 4.44 -6.28 9.14
C LEU A 202 4.49 -4.88 9.78
N VAL A 203 4.61 -3.86 8.94
CA VAL A 203 4.75 -2.48 9.38
C VAL A 203 3.49 -1.69 9.01
N PRO A 204 2.65 -1.28 9.98
CA PRO A 204 1.48 -0.47 9.68
C PRO A 204 1.90 0.94 9.26
N ARG A 205 1.28 1.46 8.20
CA ARG A 205 1.56 2.80 7.67
C ARG A 205 0.72 3.86 8.40
N ILE A 206 1.20 4.29 9.57
CA ILE A 206 0.43 5.07 10.56
C ILE A 206 1.20 6.23 11.21
N VAL A 207 2.45 6.47 10.79
CA VAL A 207 3.31 7.54 11.33
C VAL A 207 3.26 8.76 10.43
N THR A 208 2.93 9.91 11.01
CA THR A 208 3.07 11.22 10.37
C THR A 208 4.36 11.88 10.84
N ILE A 209 5.14 12.40 9.87
CA ILE A 209 6.30 13.24 10.15
C ILE A 209 5.93 14.70 9.91
N GLY A 210 5.82 15.47 10.98
CA GLY A 210 5.73 16.92 10.86
C GLY A 210 7.12 17.49 10.62
N VAL A 211 7.28 18.29 9.57
CA VAL A 211 8.59 18.76 9.10
C VAL A 211 8.65 20.26 8.94
N GLY A 212 9.85 20.81 9.11
CA GLY A 212 10.19 22.19 8.79
C GLY A 212 11.66 22.29 8.43
N CYS A 213 12.04 23.33 7.69
CA CYS A 213 13.43 23.55 7.30
C CYS A 213 13.67 25.03 6.99
N ARG A 214 14.94 25.45 7.03
CA ARG A 214 15.37 26.74 6.45
C ARG A 214 15.29 26.66 4.92
N LYS A 215 15.15 27.81 4.25
CA LYS A 215 15.20 27.86 2.78
C LYS A 215 16.56 27.38 2.28
N GLY A 216 16.58 26.61 1.20
CA GLY A 216 17.81 26.18 0.53
C GLY A 216 18.55 25.01 1.20
N VAL A 217 17.93 24.30 2.14
CA VAL A 217 18.47 23.01 2.62
C VAL A 217 18.45 22.00 1.46
N SER A 218 19.55 21.26 1.28
CA SER A 218 19.63 20.25 0.21
C SER A 218 18.75 19.03 0.50
N ALA A 219 18.35 18.31 -0.56
CA ALA A 219 17.53 17.11 -0.43
C ALA A 219 18.24 16.02 0.39
N GLU A 220 19.56 15.87 0.21
CA GLU A 220 20.39 14.87 0.89
C GLU A 220 20.51 15.15 2.39
N VAL A 221 20.67 16.43 2.75
CA VAL A 221 20.73 16.84 4.17
C VAL A 221 19.39 16.61 4.86
N PHE A 222 18.29 16.94 4.17
CA PHE A 222 16.94 16.70 4.68
C PHE A 222 16.66 15.21 4.84
N GLU A 223 16.92 14.42 3.80
CA GLU A 223 16.71 12.97 3.81
C GLU A 223 17.49 12.31 4.95
N ARG A 224 18.80 12.56 5.04
CA ARG A 224 19.64 12.00 6.10
C ARG A 224 19.10 12.34 7.48
N PHE A 225 18.74 13.61 7.70
CA PHE A 225 18.18 14.04 8.98
C PHE A 225 16.90 13.26 9.34
N ILE A 226 15.96 13.11 8.40
CA ILE A 226 14.71 12.37 8.67
C ILE A 226 14.99 10.88 8.93
N LEU A 227 15.84 10.24 8.13
CA LEU A 227 16.17 8.82 8.31
C LEU A 227 16.89 8.54 9.63
N GLU A 228 17.78 9.44 10.07
CA GLU A 228 18.42 9.35 11.40
C GLU A 228 17.37 9.38 12.52
N GLN A 229 16.39 10.29 12.44
CA GLN A 229 15.34 10.38 13.46
C GLN A 229 14.40 9.17 13.49
N LEU A 230 14.13 8.56 12.34
CA LEU A 230 13.38 7.31 12.26
C LEU A 230 14.19 6.14 12.84
N ALA A 231 15.46 6.04 12.49
CA ALA A 231 16.37 5.00 12.99
C ALA A 231 16.53 5.06 14.52
N ASP A 232 16.72 6.26 15.08
CA ASP A 232 16.81 6.50 16.53
C ASP A 232 15.55 6.07 17.29
N LYS A 233 14.40 6.03 16.61
CA LYS A 233 13.12 5.57 17.16
C LYS A 233 12.74 4.16 16.76
N HIS A 234 13.63 3.45 16.06
CA HIS A 234 13.37 2.11 15.51
C HIS A 234 12.10 2.06 14.64
N ILE A 235 11.83 3.13 13.88
CA ILE A 235 10.68 3.22 12.97
C ILE A 235 11.18 2.97 11.56
N ALA A 236 10.57 2.01 10.87
CA ALA A 236 10.84 1.75 9.46
C ALA A 236 10.22 2.85 8.59
N ILE A 237 10.83 3.16 7.44
CA ILE A 237 10.32 4.20 6.54
C ILE A 237 8.93 3.84 5.99
N GLU A 238 8.64 2.54 5.88
CA GLU A 238 7.36 1.97 5.46
C GLU A 238 6.22 2.26 6.46
N ALA A 239 6.56 2.60 7.71
CA ALA A 239 5.57 3.03 8.70
C ALA A 239 5.06 4.45 8.41
N VAL A 240 5.75 5.22 7.57
CA VAL A 240 5.44 6.63 7.33
C VAL A 240 4.28 6.76 6.35
N GLU A 241 3.17 7.25 6.88
CA GLU A 241 1.96 7.54 6.13
C GLU A 241 2.13 8.79 5.28
N GLN A 242 2.60 9.87 5.88
CA GLN A 242 2.69 11.17 5.24
C GLN A 242 3.68 12.11 5.93
N LEU A 243 4.14 13.12 5.17
CA LEU A 243 4.78 14.30 5.72
C LEU A 243 3.72 15.39 5.92
N ALA A 244 3.90 16.20 6.95
CA ALA A 244 3.02 17.32 7.26
C ALA A 244 3.85 18.60 7.49
N SER A 245 3.41 19.73 6.95
CA SER A 245 4.07 21.02 7.19
C SER A 245 3.09 22.18 7.09
N ILE A 246 3.62 23.40 7.15
CA ILE A 246 2.86 24.61 6.83
C ILE A 246 2.82 24.87 5.32
N ASP A 247 1.80 25.55 4.81
CA ASP A 247 1.59 25.89 3.40
C ASP A 247 2.77 26.62 2.73
N LEU A 248 3.51 27.45 3.46
CA LEU A 248 4.76 28.09 3.01
C LEU A 248 5.80 27.07 2.53
N LYS A 249 5.67 25.79 2.93
CA LYS A 249 6.57 24.68 2.59
C LYS A 249 6.01 23.74 1.53
N LYS A 250 4.84 24.03 0.98
CA LYS A 250 4.19 23.23 -0.08
C LYS A 250 5.07 22.97 -1.30
N TYR A 251 5.93 23.93 -1.65
CA TYR A 251 6.80 23.86 -2.82
C TYR A 251 8.30 23.78 -2.46
N GLU A 252 8.63 23.41 -1.23
CA GLU A 252 10.03 23.29 -0.82
C GLU A 252 10.68 22.04 -1.43
N THR A 253 11.76 22.25 -2.17
CA THR A 253 12.35 21.22 -3.04
C THR A 253 12.88 20.01 -2.28
N CYS A 254 13.49 20.20 -1.10
CA CYS A 254 14.01 19.09 -0.31
C CYS A 254 12.90 18.17 0.24
N ILE A 255 11.75 18.74 0.61
CA ILE A 255 10.58 17.98 1.09
C ILE A 255 9.96 17.23 -0.07
N LEU A 256 9.75 17.90 -1.21
CA LEU A 256 9.17 17.26 -2.39
C LEU A 256 10.05 16.13 -2.94
N ALA A 257 11.37 16.30 -2.91
CA ALA A 257 12.32 15.25 -3.32
C ALA A 257 12.22 14.01 -2.41
N PHE A 258 12.08 14.19 -1.10
CA PHE A 258 11.85 13.09 -0.16
C PHE A 258 10.51 12.39 -0.44
N CYS A 259 9.43 13.16 -0.61
CA CYS A 259 8.10 12.64 -0.92
C CYS A 259 8.09 11.81 -2.21
N ASP A 260 8.75 12.29 -3.27
CA ASP A 260 8.83 11.56 -4.54
C ASP A 260 9.67 10.28 -4.42
N LYS A 261 10.82 10.35 -3.74
CA LYS A 261 11.71 9.20 -3.55
C LYS A 261 11.04 8.05 -2.81
N TYR A 262 10.31 8.35 -1.74
CA TYR A 262 9.68 7.33 -0.88
C TYR A 262 8.19 7.11 -1.18
N LYS A 263 7.61 7.83 -2.15
CA LYS A 263 6.17 7.80 -2.48
C LYS A 263 5.30 8.09 -1.25
N ILE A 264 5.72 9.09 -0.48
CA ILE A 264 5.04 9.56 0.72
C ILE A 264 4.38 10.91 0.41
N PRO A 265 3.06 11.07 0.57
CA PRO A 265 2.38 12.33 0.31
C PRO A 265 2.80 13.42 1.31
N LEU A 266 2.70 14.68 0.87
CA LEU A 266 2.84 15.86 1.70
C LEU A 266 1.47 16.50 1.92
N VAL A 267 1.11 16.71 3.19
CA VAL A 267 -0.03 17.52 3.59
C VAL A 267 0.48 18.85 4.14
N THR A 268 -0.22 19.94 3.83
CA THR A 268 0.15 21.27 4.32
C THR A 268 -1.04 21.98 4.94
N TYR A 269 -0.79 22.73 6.00
CA TYR A 269 -1.80 23.52 6.72
C TYR A 269 -1.44 25.00 6.73
N THR A 270 -2.45 25.84 6.86
CA THR A 270 -2.32 27.28 7.11
C THR A 270 -1.81 27.54 8.53
N ALA A 271 -1.37 28.78 8.79
CA ALA A 271 -0.93 29.18 10.13
C ALA A 271 -2.07 29.10 11.16
N GLU A 272 -3.28 29.47 10.73
CA GLU A 272 -4.51 29.50 11.52
C GLU A 272 -4.89 28.08 11.95
N GLU A 273 -4.96 27.14 11.00
CA GLU A 273 -5.28 25.72 11.28
C GLU A 273 -4.29 25.12 12.30
N LEU A 274 -2.99 25.43 12.18
CA LEU A 274 -1.99 24.95 13.13
C LEU A 274 -2.20 25.55 14.53
N GLN A 275 -2.51 26.85 14.63
CA GLN A 275 -2.74 27.51 15.91
C GLN A 275 -3.96 26.95 16.68
N GLU A 276 -4.98 26.48 15.97
CA GLU A 276 -6.16 25.85 16.56
C GLU A 276 -5.86 24.48 17.18
N VAL A 277 -4.76 23.82 16.78
CA VAL A 277 -4.35 22.53 17.36
C VAL A 277 -4.06 22.71 18.84
N GLN A 278 -4.86 22.07 19.69
CA GLN A 278 -4.63 22.06 21.13
C GLN A 278 -3.54 21.05 21.50
N GLY A 279 -2.71 21.40 22.49
CA GLY A 279 -1.66 20.51 22.99
C GLY A 279 -0.47 21.23 23.62
N CYS A 280 0.44 20.46 24.21
CA CYS A 280 1.70 20.96 24.76
C CYS A 280 2.78 20.92 23.67
N PHE A 281 3.06 22.09 23.09
CA PHE A 281 4.06 22.27 22.05
C PHE A 281 5.19 23.17 22.53
N VAL A 282 6.41 22.95 22.02
CA VAL A 282 7.56 23.79 22.34
C VAL A 282 7.49 25.06 21.48
N PRO A 283 7.20 26.24 22.04
CA PRO A 283 7.04 27.46 21.24
C PRO A 283 8.38 27.95 20.69
N SER A 284 8.35 28.61 19.54
CA SER A 284 9.51 29.24 18.92
C SER A 284 9.15 30.63 18.41
N ALA A 285 9.74 31.65 19.05
CA ALA A 285 9.48 33.05 18.69
C ALA A 285 9.84 33.37 17.22
N LEU A 286 10.92 32.78 16.70
CA LEU A 286 11.33 32.92 15.31
C LEU A 286 10.33 32.28 14.34
N VAL A 287 9.74 31.13 14.70
CA VAL A 287 8.74 30.49 13.85
C VAL A 287 7.46 31.33 13.86
N LYS A 288 7.04 31.81 15.04
CA LYS A 288 5.86 32.68 15.18
C LYS A 288 5.96 33.95 14.34
N SER A 289 7.12 34.61 14.31
CA SER A 289 7.29 35.84 13.53
C SER A 289 7.33 35.62 12.01
N VAL A 290 7.72 34.43 11.56
CA VAL A 290 7.85 34.11 10.13
C VAL A 290 6.60 33.46 9.57
N THR A 291 5.94 32.61 10.35
CA THR A 291 4.87 31.72 9.88
C THR A 291 3.54 31.95 10.58
N GLY A 292 3.44 32.84 11.57
CA GLY A 292 2.23 33.02 12.40
C GLY A 292 1.99 31.89 13.42
N ALA A 293 2.56 30.71 13.20
CA ALA A 293 2.52 29.55 14.09
C ALA A 293 3.72 29.53 15.06
N ASP A 294 3.52 29.25 16.35
CA ASP A 294 4.64 29.15 17.30
C ASP A 294 5.42 27.83 17.19
N ASN A 295 4.85 26.82 16.54
CA ASN A 295 5.47 25.53 16.28
C ASN A 295 4.87 24.88 15.03
N VAL A 296 5.65 24.72 13.96
CA VAL A 296 5.11 24.09 12.74
C VAL A 296 5.14 22.56 12.84
N CYS A 297 6.30 21.97 13.16
CA CYS A 297 6.48 20.53 13.01
C CYS A 297 5.62 19.69 13.98
N GLU A 298 5.50 20.05 15.26
CA GLU A 298 4.70 19.25 16.19
C GLU A 298 3.19 19.40 15.91
N ARG A 299 2.73 20.63 15.67
CA ARG A 299 1.31 20.90 15.37
C ARG A 299 0.89 20.20 14.08
N SER A 300 1.73 20.26 13.04
CA SER A 300 1.48 19.59 11.76
C SER A 300 1.47 18.07 11.93
N ALA A 301 2.41 17.51 12.70
CA ALA A 301 2.45 16.06 12.96
C ALA A 301 1.17 15.58 13.66
N VAL A 302 0.75 16.27 14.72
CA VAL A 302 -0.43 15.91 15.51
C VAL A 302 -1.71 16.09 14.70
N LEU A 303 -1.86 17.20 13.99
CA LEU A 303 -3.06 17.45 13.19
C LEU A 303 -3.21 16.40 12.08
N ALA A 304 -2.15 16.14 11.31
CA ALA A 304 -2.23 15.19 10.21
C ALA A 304 -2.33 13.73 10.67
N SER A 305 -1.87 13.39 11.88
CA SER A 305 -2.13 12.08 12.49
C SER A 305 -3.53 11.95 13.12
N ASN A 306 -4.44 12.90 12.84
CA ASN A 306 -5.77 12.98 13.44
C ASN A 306 -5.72 12.99 14.98
N TYR A 307 -4.91 13.90 15.52
CA TYR A 307 -4.68 14.07 16.96
C TYR A 307 -4.08 12.83 17.64
N GLY A 308 -3.24 12.11 16.90
CA GLY A 308 -2.56 10.91 17.38
C GLY A 308 -1.51 11.16 18.46
N THR A 309 -0.92 10.07 18.96
CA THR A 309 0.08 10.08 20.02
C THR A 309 1.42 10.58 19.49
N LYS A 310 2.02 11.57 20.17
CA LYS A 310 3.35 12.09 19.83
C LYS A 310 4.44 11.08 20.23
N ILE A 311 5.23 10.62 19.26
CA ILE A 311 6.37 9.71 19.46
C ILE A 311 7.66 10.50 19.69
N LEU A 312 7.83 11.60 18.95
CA LEU A 312 9.01 12.45 19.01
C LEU A 312 8.57 13.91 19.05
N SER A 313 8.93 14.59 20.13
CA SER A 313 8.83 16.05 20.24
C SER A 313 9.80 16.73 19.27
N LYS A 314 9.65 18.04 19.07
CA LYS A 314 10.50 18.81 18.14
C LYS A 314 12.00 18.52 18.31
N THR A 315 12.61 17.91 17.29
CA THR A 315 14.06 17.80 17.14
C THR A 315 14.52 18.76 16.05
N SER A 316 15.67 19.40 16.23
CA SER A 316 16.27 20.32 15.26
C SER A 316 17.69 19.89 14.93
N GLY A 317 18.08 19.93 13.66
CA GLY A 317 19.42 19.56 13.22
C GLY A 317 19.66 19.95 11.77
N SER A 318 20.87 20.41 11.44
CA SER A 318 21.28 20.72 10.05
C SER A 318 20.34 21.67 9.29
N GLY A 319 19.68 22.60 9.99
CA GLY A 319 18.71 23.52 9.38
C GLY A 319 17.31 22.93 9.15
N CYS A 320 17.08 21.68 9.57
CA CYS A 320 15.80 20.98 9.58
C CYS A 320 15.22 20.90 10.99
N THR A 321 13.91 20.68 11.05
CA THR A 321 13.17 20.34 12.26
C THR A 321 12.16 19.26 11.95
N CYS A 322 11.97 18.28 12.84
CA CYS A 322 10.87 17.33 12.71
C CYS A 322 10.24 16.99 14.06
N ALA A 323 9.03 16.43 13.98
CA ALA A 323 8.31 15.77 15.06
C ALA A 323 7.57 14.56 14.47
N LEU A 324 7.33 13.54 15.29
CA LEU A 324 6.65 12.31 14.88
C LEU A 324 5.39 12.12 15.70
N ALA A 325 4.29 11.81 15.04
CA ALA A 325 3.05 11.41 15.68
C ALA A 325 2.47 10.17 15.01
N MET A 326 1.81 9.32 15.78
CA MET A 326 1.18 8.09 15.33
C MET A 326 -0.30 8.17 15.58
N ARG A 327 -1.10 7.98 14.53
CA ARG A 327 -2.56 7.93 14.68
C ARG A 327 -2.97 6.70 15.47
N ASP A 328 -4.13 6.77 16.12
CA ASP A 328 -4.70 5.59 16.77
C ASP A 328 -4.94 4.49 15.73
N TRP A 329 -4.45 3.29 16.03
CA TRP A 329 -4.49 2.15 15.13
C TRP A 329 -4.53 0.86 15.93
N LYS A 330 -5.34 -0.07 15.45
CA LYS A 330 -5.50 -1.40 16.02
C LYS A 330 -5.27 -2.45 14.94
N CYS A 331 -4.77 -3.59 15.37
CA CYS A 331 -4.54 -4.75 14.54
C CYS A 331 -5.89 -5.47 14.33
N ASN A 332 -6.58 -5.10 13.24
CA ASN A 332 -7.96 -5.51 12.96
C ASN A 332 -8.02 -6.87 12.25
N PHE A 333 -8.93 -7.74 12.68
CA PHE A 333 -9.25 -9.03 12.07
C PHE A 333 -10.70 -9.14 11.61
#